data_AF-A0A659PPY1-F1
#
_entry.id   AF-A0A659PPY1-F1
#
_cell.length_a   1.000
_cell.length_b   1.000
_cell.length_c   1.000
_cell.angle_alpha   90.00
_cell.angle_beta   90.00
_cell.angle_gamma   90.00
#
_symmetry.space_group_name_H-M   'P 1'
#
loop_
_entity.id
_entity.type
_entity.pdbx_description
1 polymer ?
#
loop_
_entity_poly.entity_id
_entity_poly.type
_entity_poly.pdbx_seq_one_letter_code
_entity_poly.pdbx_strand_id
1 'polypeptide(L)'
;MTRLTLALDVMGGDFGPSVTVPAALQALNANSQLTLLLVGNPDIITPLLAKADFEQRSRLQIIPAQSVIASDARPSQAIRASRGTSMRVALELVKEGRAEACVSAGNTGALMGLAKLLLKPLEGIERPALVTVLPHQQKGKTVVLDLGANVDCDSTMLVQFAVMGAVLAEEVVGIKNPRVALLNIGEEETKGLDSIREASLMLKTVPTINYIGYLEANELLTGKTDVLVCDGFTGNVTLKTMEGVVRMFLSLLKSQGEGKKRSWWLLLLKRWLQKSLTRRFSPLNPD
;
A
#
# COMPACT_ATOMS: atom_id res chain seq x y z
N MET A 1 25.94 4.16 11.19
CA MET A 1 24.90 4.02 10.15
C MET A 1 24.19 2.70 10.42
N THR A 2 22.90 2.73 10.72
CA THR A 2 22.12 1.54 11.08
C THR A 2 21.79 0.73 9.83
N ARG A 3 22.17 -0.56 9.82
CA ARG A 3 21.70 -1.51 8.80
C ARG A 3 20.18 -1.68 8.97
N LEU A 4 19.44 -1.70 7.86
CA LEU A 4 18.00 -1.93 7.84
C LEU A 4 17.74 -3.40 7.50
N THR A 5 17.12 -4.14 8.41
CA THR A 5 16.78 -5.56 8.29
C THR A 5 15.27 -5.74 8.10
N LEU A 6 14.86 -6.24 6.93
CA LEU A 6 13.45 -6.50 6.63
C LEU A 6 13.16 -8.00 6.58
N ALA A 7 12.04 -8.42 7.15
CA ALA A 7 11.49 -9.76 6.97
C ALA A 7 10.60 -9.80 5.73
N LEU A 8 10.95 -10.61 4.74
CA LEU A 8 10.20 -10.76 3.50
C LEU A 8 9.53 -12.12 3.46
N ASP A 9 8.19 -12.15 3.50
CA ASP A 9 7.42 -13.35 3.18
C ASP A 9 7.51 -13.60 1.67
N VAL A 10 8.42 -14.48 1.27
CA VAL A 10 8.69 -14.77 -0.15
C VAL A 10 7.64 -15.68 -0.77
N MET A 11 6.82 -16.33 0.04
CA MET A 11 5.85 -17.33 -0.43
C MET A 11 4.52 -16.70 -0.84
N GLY A 12 4.20 -15.50 -0.31
CA GLY A 12 2.96 -14.79 -0.59
C GLY A 12 2.88 -14.21 -2.02
N GLY A 13 1.64 -14.02 -2.48
CA GLY A 13 1.32 -13.47 -3.80
C GLY A 13 1.13 -14.54 -4.87
N ASP A 14 0.50 -14.15 -5.98
CA ASP A 14 0.04 -15.10 -7.02
C ASP A 14 1.18 -15.88 -7.69
N PHE A 15 2.37 -15.28 -7.78
CA PHE A 15 3.56 -15.88 -8.40
C PHE A 15 4.60 -16.37 -7.38
N GLY A 16 4.41 -16.05 -6.10
CA GLY A 16 5.25 -16.49 -4.99
C GLY A 16 6.77 -16.27 -5.19
N PRO A 17 7.62 -17.23 -4.77
CA PRO A 17 9.08 -17.09 -4.75
C PRO A 17 9.72 -16.73 -6.10
N SER A 18 9.09 -17.13 -7.20
CA SER A 18 9.60 -16.89 -8.56
C SER A 18 9.70 -15.41 -8.92
N VAL A 19 8.91 -14.55 -8.27
CA VAL A 19 8.92 -13.08 -8.45
C VAL A 19 9.56 -12.40 -7.25
N THR A 20 9.22 -12.83 -6.03
CA THR A 20 9.68 -12.17 -4.80
C THR A 20 11.18 -12.30 -4.57
N VAL A 21 11.80 -13.45 -4.90
CA VAL A 21 13.26 -13.64 -4.75
C VAL A 21 14.05 -12.77 -5.73
N PRO A 22 13.75 -12.72 -7.04
CA PRO A 22 14.40 -11.75 -7.93
C PRO A 22 14.19 -10.30 -7.53
N ALA A 23 13.01 -9.94 -6.99
CA ALA A 23 12.74 -8.60 -6.48
C ALA A 23 13.58 -8.28 -5.23
N ALA A 24 13.78 -9.25 -4.33
CA ALA A 24 14.65 -9.12 -3.17
C ALA A 24 16.10 -8.82 -3.58
N LEU A 25 16.63 -9.53 -4.59
CA LEU A 25 17.97 -9.28 -5.12
C LEU A 25 18.10 -7.89 -5.75
N GLN A 26 17.08 -7.44 -6.48
CA GLN A 26 17.04 -6.06 -7.02
C GLN A 26 17.02 -5.01 -5.91
N ALA A 27 16.25 -5.23 -4.84
CA ALA A 27 16.21 -4.34 -3.69
C ALA A 27 17.56 -4.25 -2.96
N LEU A 28 18.25 -5.39 -2.79
CA LEU A 28 19.61 -5.42 -2.22
C LEU A 28 20.64 -4.66 -3.05
N ASN A 29 20.48 -4.65 -4.38
CA ASN A 29 21.33 -3.86 -5.27
C ASN A 29 21.03 -2.36 -5.19
N ALA A 30 19.76 -2.00 -5.00
CA ALA A 30 19.34 -0.61 -4.88
C ALA A 30 19.72 0.01 -3.53
N ASN A 31 19.91 -0.79 -2.48
CA ASN A 31 20.24 -0.31 -1.14
C ASN A 31 21.32 -1.17 -0.46
N SER A 32 22.51 -0.60 -0.29
CA SER A 32 23.66 -1.28 0.34
C SER A 32 23.51 -1.45 1.86
N GLN A 33 22.60 -0.71 2.51
CA GLN A 33 22.31 -0.83 3.94
C GLN A 33 21.20 -1.84 4.24
N LEU A 34 20.55 -2.37 3.20
CA LEU A 34 19.47 -3.34 3.35
C LEU A 34 20.03 -4.75 3.60
N THR A 35 19.45 -5.41 4.59
CA THR A 35 19.58 -6.84 4.91
C THR A 35 18.19 -7.48 4.84
N LEU A 36 18.09 -8.69 4.30
CA LEU A 36 16.80 -9.37 4.12
C LEU A 36 16.77 -10.73 4.82
N LEU A 37 15.70 -10.95 5.58
CA LEU A 37 15.32 -12.27 6.09
C LEU A 37 14.25 -12.84 5.15
N LEU A 38 14.61 -13.77 4.26
CA LEU A 38 13.70 -14.42 3.35
C LEU A 38 12.95 -15.55 4.06
N VAL A 39 11.68 -15.34 4.34
CA VAL A 39 10.86 -16.27 5.11
C VAL A 39 10.05 -17.18 4.17
N GLY A 40 10.31 -18.48 4.20
CA GLY A 40 9.61 -19.44 3.34
C GLY A 40 10.25 -20.82 3.29
N ASN A 41 9.92 -21.60 2.26
CA ASN A 41 10.49 -22.96 2.07
C ASN A 41 11.94 -22.87 1.52
N PRO A 42 12.96 -23.32 2.27
CA PRO A 42 14.35 -23.26 1.83
C PRO A 42 14.63 -24.01 0.52
N ASP A 43 13.95 -25.13 0.27
CA ASP A 43 14.15 -25.95 -0.93
C ASP A 43 13.69 -25.23 -2.20
N ILE A 44 12.71 -24.33 -2.07
CA ILE A 44 12.23 -23.50 -3.19
C ILE A 44 13.09 -22.23 -3.34
N ILE A 45 13.50 -21.62 -2.22
CA ILE A 45 14.24 -20.35 -2.23
C ILE A 45 15.69 -20.55 -2.70
N THR A 46 16.37 -21.59 -2.21
CA THR A 46 17.82 -21.79 -2.43
C THR A 46 18.20 -21.85 -3.92
N PRO A 47 17.49 -22.60 -4.78
CA PRO A 47 17.79 -22.63 -6.22
C PRO A 47 17.63 -21.25 -6.90
N LEU A 48 16.68 -20.42 -6.44
CA LEU A 48 16.44 -19.08 -6.99
C LEU A 48 17.56 -18.09 -6.64
N LEU A 49 18.33 -18.37 -5.59
CA LEU A 49 19.51 -17.60 -5.19
C LEU A 49 20.80 -18.05 -5.89
N ALA A 50 20.75 -19.02 -6.80
CA ALA A 50 21.94 -19.51 -7.51
C ALA A 50 22.72 -18.38 -8.22
N LYS A 51 22.01 -17.37 -8.74
CA LYS A 51 22.59 -16.21 -9.43
C LYS A 51 22.99 -15.06 -8.50
N ALA A 52 22.71 -15.15 -7.20
CA ALA A 52 23.07 -14.11 -6.26
C ALA A 52 24.58 -14.07 -6.05
N ASP A 53 25.17 -12.87 -6.11
CA ASP A 53 26.60 -12.67 -5.87
C ASP A 53 26.96 -12.76 -4.36
N PHE A 54 28.24 -12.68 -4.04
CA PHE A 54 28.72 -12.78 -2.66
C PHE A 54 28.16 -11.67 -1.76
N GLU A 55 28.13 -10.44 -2.25
CA GLU A 55 27.65 -9.28 -1.49
C GLU A 55 26.16 -9.41 -1.15
N GLN A 56 25.35 -9.85 -2.10
CA GLN A 56 23.92 -10.14 -1.90
C GLN A 56 23.73 -11.27 -0.89
N ARG A 57 24.47 -12.37 -1.03
CA ARG A 57 24.39 -13.52 -0.11
C ARG A 57 24.78 -13.15 1.32
N SER A 58 25.76 -12.26 1.51
CA SER A 58 26.21 -11.82 2.84
C SER A 58 25.16 -11.00 3.60
N ARG A 59 24.17 -10.43 2.89
CA ARG A 59 23.08 -9.60 3.43
C ARG A 59 21.72 -10.30 3.37
N LEU A 60 21.73 -11.61 3.17
CA LEU A 60 20.52 -12.42 3.02
C LEU A 60 20.57 -13.62 3.95
N GLN A 61 19.48 -13.85 4.66
CA GLN A 61 19.29 -15.06 5.47
C GLN A 61 17.98 -15.73 5.09
N ILE A 62 17.99 -17.04 4.85
CA ILE A 62 16.77 -17.83 4.67
C ILE A 62 16.25 -18.23 6.06
N ILE A 63 14.99 -17.92 6.34
CA ILE A 63 14.28 -18.34 7.55
C ILE A 63 13.21 -19.37 7.14
N PRO A 64 13.36 -20.64 7.57
CA PRO A 64 12.40 -21.68 7.22
C PRO A 64 10.99 -21.39 7.75
N ALA A 65 9.99 -21.66 6.92
CA ALA A 65 8.58 -21.71 7.32
C ALA A 65 7.96 -23.05 6.89
N GLN A 66 6.97 -23.53 7.66
CA GLN A 66 6.38 -24.85 7.48
C GLN A 66 5.27 -24.86 6.42
N SER A 67 4.56 -23.74 6.27
CA SER A 67 3.39 -23.66 5.40
C SER A 67 3.17 -22.22 4.90
N VAL A 68 2.15 -22.04 4.05
CA VAL A 68 1.79 -20.76 3.44
C VAL A 68 0.29 -20.53 3.65
N ILE A 69 -0.11 -19.28 3.86
CA ILE A 69 -1.54 -18.91 3.87
C ILE A 69 -1.99 -18.79 2.41
N ALA A 70 -2.98 -19.58 2.01
CA ALA A 70 -3.55 -19.50 0.68
C ALA A 70 -4.22 -18.13 0.44
N SER A 71 -4.11 -17.60 -0.78
CA SER A 71 -4.64 -16.27 -1.13
C SER A 71 -6.16 -16.16 -0.95
N ASP A 72 -6.89 -17.26 -1.18
CA ASP A 72 -8.34 -17.36 -1.05
C ASP A 72 -8.83 -17.75 0.37
N ALA A 73 -7.90 -17.95 1.32
CA ALA A 73 -8.25 -18.33 2.67
C ALA A 73 -9.06 -17.22 3.37
N ARG A 74 -10.11 -17.62 4.08
CA ARG A 74 -10.87 -16.70 4.93
C ARG A 74 -9.95 -16.15 6.03
N PRO A 75 -9.82 -14.82 6.21
CA PRO A 75 -8.86 -14.24 7.15
C PRO A 75 -8.95 -14.79 8.57
N SER A 76 -10.16 -14.95 9.10
CA SER A 76 -10.36 -15.47 10.47
C SER A 76 -9.87 -16.92 10.65
N GLN A 77 -10.01 -17.77 9.62
CA GLN A 77 -9.50 -19.14 9.64
C GLN A 77 -7.98 -19.14 9.48
N ALA A 78 -7.47 -18.35 8.54
CA ALA A 78 -6.03 -18.20 8.30
C ALA A 78 -5.28 -17.73 9.55
N ILE A 79 -5.83 -16.75 10.28
CA ILE A 79 -5.23 -16.24 11.53
C ILE A 79 -5.15 -17.35 12.58
N ARG A 80 -6.21 -18.15 12.78
CA ARG A 80 -6.23 -19.25 13.76
C ARG A 80 -5.26 -20.36 13.40
N ALA A 81 -5.15 -20.70 12.11
CA ALA A 81 -4.25 -21.74 11.60
C ALA A 81 -2.85 -21.21 11.23
N SER A 82 -2.52 -19.96 11.57
CA SER A 82 -1.33 -19.27 11.07
C SER A 82 0.02 -19.78 11.60
N ARG A 83 0.02 -20.64 12.63
CA ARG A 83 1.27 -21.10 13.25
C ARG A 83 2.16 -21.79 12.21
N GLY A 84 3.42 -21.35 12.13
CA GLY A 84 4.40 -21.89 11.18
C GLY A 84 4.26 -21.40 9.75
N THR A 85 3.30 -20.52 9.43
CA THR A 85 3.19 -19.96 8.08
C THR A 85 4.26 -18.90 7.82
N SER A 86 4.70 -18.75 6.58
CA SER A 86 5.73 -17.77 6.20
C SER A 86 5.37 -16.33 6.61
N MET A 87 4.13 -15.91 6.35
CA MET A 87 3.61 -14.60 6.74
C MET A 87 3.67 -14.39 8.26
N ARG A 88 3.29 -15.39 9.06
CA ARG A 88 3.32 -15.29 10.52
C ARG A 88 4.75 -15.22 11.04
N VAL A 89 5.63 -16.08 10.54
CA VAL A 89 7.05 -16.10 10.93
C VAL A 89 7.69 -14.75 10.62
N ALA A 90 7.39 -14.13 9.48
CA ALA A 90 7.87 -12.79 9.15
C ALA A 90 7.45 -11.73 10.17
N LEU A 91 6.21 -11.77 10.65
CA LEU A 91 5.72 -10.89 11.71
C LEU A 91 6.35 -11.21 13.08
N GLU A 92 6.57 -12.48 13.40
CA GLU A 92 7.24 -12.90 14.63
C GLU A 92 8.68 -12.38 14.69
N LEU A 93 9.41 -12.39 13.56
CA LEU A 93 10.75 -11.79 13.49
C LEU A 93 10.76 -10.29 13.82
N VAL A 94 9.73 -9.55 13.39
CA VAL A 94 9.58 -8.12 13.76
C VAL A 94 9.29 -7.99 15.24
N LYS A 95 8.36 -8.80 15.77
CA LYS A 95 8.02 -8.80 17.20
C LYS A 95 9.23 -9.12 18.09
N GLU A 96 10.10 -10.01 17.64
CA GLU A 96 11.34 -10.42 18.35
C GLU A 96 12.48 -9.40 18.21
N GLY A 97 12.29 -8.32 17.44
CA GLY A 97 13.35 -7.33 17.18
C GLY A 97 14.45 -7.83 16.25
N ARG A 98 14.21 -8.92 15.50
CA ARG A 98 15.15 -9.46 14.51
C ARG A 98 15.02 -8.79 13.14
N ALA A 99 13.92 -8.07 12.90
CA ALA A 99 13.69 -7.24 11.73
C ALA A 99 12.95 -5.95 12.15
N GLU A 100 13.18 -4.84 11.46
CA GLU A 100 12.50 -3.58 11.76
C GLU A 100 11.12 -3.47 11.10
N ALA A 101 10.89 -4.18 10.00
CA ALA A 101 9.58 -4.28 9.37
C ALA A 101 9.42 -5.58 8.56
N CYS A 102 8.19 -5.89 8.18
CA CYS A 102 7.87 -7.03 7.32
C CYS A 102 7.17 -6.60 6.03
N VAL A 103 7.37 -7.38 4.96
CA VAL A 103 6.70 -7.22 3.67
C VAL A 103 6.11 -8.56 3.23
N SER A 104 4.86 -8.57 2.78
CA SER A 104 4.18 -9.74 2.20
C SER A 104 3.24 -9.31 1.09
N ALA A 105 3.23 -10.06 -0.01
CA ALA A 105 2.25 -9.94 -1.09
C ALA A 105 1.07 -10.94 -0.94
N GLY A 106 0.96 -11.60 0.23
CA GLY A 106 -0.09 -12.57 0.51
C GLY A 106 -1.45 -11.94 0.81
N ASN A 107 -2.36 -12.75 1.37
CA ASN A 107 -3.70 -12.31 1.73
C ASN A 107 -3.70 -11.09 2.68
N THR A 108 -4.16 -9.94 2.20
CA THR A 108 -4.17 -8.66 2.93
C THR A 108 -4.90 -8.74 4.27
N GLY A 109 -6.06 -9.41 4.31
CA GLY A 109 -6.84 -9.55 5.53
C GLY A 109 -6.14 -10.39 6.60
N ALA A 110 -5.48 -11.47 6.17
CA ALA A 110 -4.67 -12.30 7.07
C ALA A 110 -3.45 -11.53 7.59
N LEU A 111 -2.74 -10.80 6.73
CA LEU A 111 -1.58 -9.99 7.11
C LEU A 111 -1.97 -8.93 8.15
N MET A 112 -3.02 -8.16 7.89
CA MET A 112 -3.50 -7.13 8.80
C MET A 112 -3.96 -7.71 10.14
N GLY A 113 -4.73 -8.81 10.11
CA GLY A 113 -5.20 -9.45 11.33
C GLY A 113 -4.07 -10.04 12.18
N LEU A 114 -3.07 -10.66 11.54
CA LEU A 114 -1.88 -11.18 12.22
C LEU A 114 -0.99 -10.05 12.76
N ALA A 115 -0.80 -8.97 12.00
CA ALA A 115 -0.03 -7.81 12.45
C ALA A 115 -0.66 -7.17 13.70
N LYS A 116 -1.99 -6.98 13.68
CA LYS A 116 -2.73 -6.47 14.86
C LYS A 116 -2.58 -7.40 16.07
N LEU A 117 -2.60 -8.72 15.87
CA LEU A 117 -2.48 -9.70 16.94
C LEU A 117 -1.05 -9.77 17.51
N LEU A 118 -0.03 -9.70 16.65
CA LEU A 118 1.36 -9.96 17.04
C LEU A 118 2.14 -8.70 17.41
N LEU A 119 2.00 -7.63 16.62
CA LEU A 119 2.75 -6.39 16.78
C LEU A 119 2.00 -5.35 17.61
N LYS A 120 0.66 -5.38 17.54
CA LYS A 120 -0.27 -4.41 18.14
C LYS A 120 -0.12 -3.00 17.53
N PRO A 121 -1.19 -2.18 17.54
CA PRO A 121 -1.09 -0.77 17.19
C PRO A 121 -0.19 0.01 18.15
N LEU A 122 0.24 1.19 17.71
CA LEU A 122 0.89 2.18 18.58
C LEU A 122 -0.07 2.64 19.68
N GLU A 123 0.49 3.07 20.81
CA GLU A 123 -0.29 3.65 21.90
C GLU A 123 -1.10 4.86 21.41
N GLY A 124 -2.39 4.91 21.78
CA GLY A 124 -3.32 5.94 21.32
C GLY A 124 -3.92 5.70 19.93
N ILE A 125 -3.50 4.66 19.19
CA ILE A 125 -4.12 4.25 17.92
C ILE A 125 -5.02 3.04 18.16
N GLU A 126 -6.31 3.18 17.87
CA GLU A 126 -7.28 2.10 18.13
C GLU A 126 -7.21 0.99 17.07
N ARG A 127 -7.10 1.40 15.80
CA ARG A 127 -7.09 0.50 14.64
C ARG A 127 -6.10 0.98 13.59
N PRO A 128 -5.43 0.05 12.88
CA PRO A 128 -4.62 0.43 11.73
C PRO A 128 -5.50 0.88 10.56
N ALA A 129 -4.94 1.64 9.62
CA ALA A 129 -5.56 1.97 8.35
C ALA A 129 -4.76 1.38 7.19
N LEU A 130 -5.43 1.00 6.10
CA LEU A 130 -4.78 0.75 4.82
C LEU A 130 -4.57 2.07 4.10
N VAL A 131 -3.38 2.25 3.57
CA VAL A 131 -2.96 3.50 2.93
C VAL A 131 -2.37 3.24 1.56
N THR A 132 -2.63 4.15 0.63
CA THR A 132 -1.96 4.19 -0.68
C THR A 132 -1.51 5.61 -0.99
N VAL A 133 -0.60 5.73 -1.95
CA VAL A 133 -0.10 7.02 -2.42
C VAL A 133 -0.43 7.16 -3.90
N LEU A 134 -1.32 8.09 -4.21
CA LEU A 134 -1.82 8.33 -5.56
C LEU A 134 -1.10 9.51 -6.20
N PRO A 135 -0.77 9.44 -7.50
CA PRO A 135 -0.32 10.62 -8.23
C PRO A 135 -1.50 11.57 -8.50
N HIS A 136 -1.25 12.88 -8.49
CA HIS A 136 -2.26 13.87 -8.88
C HIS A 136 -1.80 14.77 -10.03
N GLN A 137 -2.73 15.54 -10.61
CA GLN A 137 -2.55 16.34 -11.83
C GLN A 137 -1.39 17.35 -11.75
N GLN A 138 -1.15 17.92 -10.56
CA GLN A 138 -0.04 18.85 -10.30
C GLN A 138 1.34 18.19 -10.17
N LYS A 139 1.51 16.93 -10.63
CA LYS A 139 2.77 16.16 -10.56
C LYS A 139 3.25 15.85 -9.13
N GLY A 140 2.37 15.97 -8.14
CA GLY A 140 2.63 15.54 -6.77
C GLY A 140 1.95 14.21 -6.44
N LYS A 141 1.84 13.93 -5.15
CA LYS A 141 1.27 12.70 -4.60
C LYS A 141 0.31 13.03 -3.46
N THR A 142 -0.79 12.26 -3.37
CA THR A 142 -1.79 12.34 -2.31
C THR A 142 -1.81 11.01 -1.58
N VAL A 143 -1.65 11.05 -0.27
CA VAL A 143 -1.82 9.92 0.63
C VAL A 143 -3.32 9.72 0.87
N VAL A 144 -3.83 8.50 0.73
CA VAL A 144 -5.25 8.19 0.93
C VAL A 144 -5.40 7.05 1.93
N LEU A 145 -6.22 7.25 2.94
CA LEU A 145 -6.54 6.28 3.99
C LEU A 145 -7.94 6.54 4.55
N ASP A 146 -8.68 5.60 5.10
CA ASP A 146 -8.49 4.15 5.04
C ASP A 146 -8.99 3.59 3.68
N LEU A 147 -8.50 2.42 3.27
CA LEU A 147 -8.83 1.76 2.01
C LEU A 147 -9.41 0.36 2.20
N GLY A 148 -9.90 0.07 3.41
CA GLY A 148 -10.64 -1.16 3.71
C GLY A 148 -10.11 -1.94 4.91
N ALA A 149 -9.25 -1.36 5.76
CA ALA A 149 -8.92 -1.98 7.04
C ALA A 149 -10.15 -2.01 7.97
N ASN A 150 -10.94 -0.94 7.94
CA ASN A 150 -12.10 -0.72 8.79
C ASN A 150 -13.30 -0.33 7.93
N VAL A 151 -14.33 -1.17 7.92
CA VAL A 151 -15.55 -0.91 7.13
C VAL A 151 -16.27 0.34 7.62
N ASP A 152 -16.29 0.56 8.93
CA ASP A 152 -16.91 1.72 9.57
C ASP A 152 -15.88 2.36 10.52
N CYS A 153 -15.90 3.68 10.60
CA CYS A 153 -14.97 4.50 11.35
C CYS A 153 -15.74 5.60 12.09
N ASP A 154 -15.51 5.71 13.40
CA ASP A 154 -16.01 6.83 14.17
C ASP A 154 -15.14 8.09 13.97
N SER A 155 -15.59 9.19 14.56
CA SER A 155 -14.92 10.49 14.44
C SER A 155 -13.51 10.50 15.02
N THR A 156 -13.28 9.76 16.12
CA THR A 156 -11.95 9.59 16.75
C THR A 156 -10.97 8.88 15.81
N MET A 157 -11.41 7.79 15.17
CA MET A 157 -10.61 7.05 14.20
C MET A 157 -10.22 7.91 12.99
N LEU A 158 -11.14 8.72 12.46
CA LEU A 158 -10.84 9.63 11.35
C LEU A 158 -9.79 10.68 11.74
N VAL A 159 -9.83 11.19 12.97
CA VAL A 159 -8.80 12.10 13.51
C VAL A 159 -7.45 11.39 13.61
N GLN A 160 -7.42 10.15 14.13
CA GLN A 160 -6.18 9.35 14.20
C GLN A 160 -5.59 9.11 12.81
N PHE A 161 -6.43 8.82 11.82
CA PHE A 161 -6.01 8.63 10.43
C PHE A 161 -5.46 9.93 9.83
N ALA A 162 -6.08 11.08 10.09
CA ALA A 162 -5.53 12.37 9.66
C ALA A 162 -4.12 12.62 10.21
N VAL A 163 -3.88 12.31 11.49
CA VAL A 163 -2.55 12.45 12.11
C VAL A 163 -1.55 11.47 11.49
N MET A 164 -1.91 10.19 11.39
CA MET A 164 -1.04 9.17 10.77
C MET A 164 -0.71 9.50 9.31
N GLY A 165 -1.70 9.95 8.55
CA GLY A 165 -1.56 10.34 7.15
C GLY A 165 -0.66 11.56 6.98
N ALA A 166 -0.78 12.56 7.86
CA ALA A 166 0.09 13.73 7.87
C ALA A 166 1.56 13.33 8.11
N VAL A 167 1.82 12.51 9.14
CA VAL A 167 3.18 12.01 9.42
C VAL A 167 3.73 11.20 8.24
N LEU A 168 2.92 10.34 7.62
CA LEU A 168 3.34 9.57 6.45
C LEU A 168 3.68 10.49 5.26
N ALA A 169 2.84 11.50 5.00
CA ALA A 169 3.08 12.46 3.92
C ALA A 169 4.35 13.29 4.16
N GLU A 170 4.62 13.69 5.40
CA GLU A 170 5.81 14.43 5.75
C GLU A 170 7.08 13.57 5.65
N GLU A 171 7.12 12.43 6.33
CA GLU A 171 8.33 11.61 6.49
C GLU A 171 8.64 10.74 5.27
N VAL A 172 7.61 10.20 4.60
CA VAL A 172 7.79 9.25 3.48
C VAL A 172 7.63 9.92 2.12
N VAL A 173 6.66 10.82 1.99
CA VAL A 173 6.41 11.52 0.72
C VAL A 173 7.24 12.80 0.60
N GLY A 174 7.72 13.36 1.73
CA GLY A 174 8.55 14.56 1.77
C GLY A 174 7.76 15.87 1.65
N ILE A 175 6.48 15.86 2.00
CA ILE A 175 5.60 17.03 1.92
C ILE A 175 5.61 17.74 3.27
N LYS A 176 6.29 18.89 3.34
CA LYS A 176 6.29 19.73 4.55
C LYS A 176 4.90 20.30 4.81
N ASN A 177 4.43 20.20 6.06
CA ASN A 177 3.12 20.72 6.49
C ASN A 177 1.95 20.27 5.57
N PRO A 178 1.74 18.95 5.41
CA PRO A 178 0.83 18.39 4.42
C PRO A 178 -0.62 18.83 4.68
N ARG A 179 -1.31 19.28 3.63
CA ARG A 179 -2.73 19.62 3.70
C ARG A 179 -3.54 18.34 3.90
N VAL A 180 -4.36 18.31 4.93
CA VAL A 180 -5.21 17.17 5.27
C VAL A 180 -6.66 17.53 5.03
N ALA A 181 -7.39 16.68 4.33
CA ALA A 181 -8.81 16.82 4.06
C ALA A 181 -9.58 15.57 4.45
N LEU A 182 -10.86 15.73 4.82
CA LEU A 182 -11.79 14.62 4.96
C LEU A 182 -12.59 14.47 3.65
N LEU A 183 -12.69 13.25 3.13
CA LEU A 183 -13.56 12.95 2.00
C LEU A 183 -15.02 13.12 2.45
N ASN A 184 -15.80 13.85 1.65
CA ASN A 184 -17.20 14.10 1.93
C ASN A 184 -18.02 14.15 0.63
N ILE A 185 -19.35 14.21 0.79
CA ILE A 185 -20.32 14.34 -0.31
C ILE A 185 -20.56 15.81 -0.74
N GLY A 186 -19.72 16.73 -0.25
CA GLY A 186 -19.76 18.15 -0.57
C GLY A 186 -18.79 18.94 0.32
N GLU A 187 -18.48 20.16 -0.10
CA GLU A 187 -17.57 21.06 0.63
C GLU A 187 -18.27 21.77 1.82
N GLU A 188 -19.61 21.75 1.89
CA GLU A 188 -20.39 22.46 2.92
C GLU A 188 -20.39 21.75 4.28
N GLU A 189 -20.27 22.50 5.37
CA GLU A 189 -20.17 21.94 6.74
C GLU A 189 -21.37 21.14 7.22
N THR A 190 -22.54 21.36 6.62
CA THR A 190 -23.78 20.66 6.97
C THR A 190 -23.90 19.29 6.31
N LYS A 191 -23.09 18.99 5.29
CA LYS A 191 -23.16 17.73 4.54
C LYS A 191 -22.25 16.66 5.14
N GLY A 192 -22.61 15.40 4.87
CA GLY A 192 -21.86 14.25 5.33
C GLY A 192 -22.45 13.58 6.57
N LEU A 193 -21.79 12.50 6.96
CA LEU A 193 -22.15 11.72 8.14
C LEU A 193 -21.76 12.46 9.43
N ASP A 194 -22.43 12.15 10.54
CA ASP A 194 -22.10 12.72 11.85
C ASP A 194 -20.64 12.49 12.23
N SER A 195 -20.10 11.29 11.98
CA SER A 195 -18.70 10.96 12.25
C SER A 195 -17.72 11.88 11.51
N ILE A 196 -18.00 12.24 10.27
CA ILE A 196 -17.17 13.13 9.45
C ILE A 196 -17.26 14.57 9.98
N ARG A 197 -18.46 15.04 10.35
CA ARG A 197 -18.67 16.38 10.90
C ARG A 197 -17.99 16.56 12.25
N GLU A 198 -18.14 15.58 13.14
CA GLU A 198 -17.46 15.57 14.43
C GLU A 198 -15.94 15.51 14.28
N ALA A 199 -15.42 14.67 13.37
CA ALA A 199 -14.00 14.60 13.09
C ALA A 199 -13.46 15.94 12.58
N SER A 200 -14.21 16.63 11.72
CA SER A 200 -13.84 17.98 11.24
C SER A 200 -13.75 18.99 12.38
N LEU A 201 -14.74 19.00 13.28
CA LEU A 201 -14.73 19.87 14.46
C LEU A 201 -13.51 19.60 15.34
N MET A 202 -13.17 18.33 15.57
CA MET A 202 -11.98 17.95 16.32
C MET A 202 -10.69 18.38 15.61
N LEU A 203 -10.55 18.10 14.31
CA LEU A 203 -9.34 18.42 13.53
C LEU A 203 -9.04 19.92 13.49
N LYS A 204 -10.07 20.77 13.45
CA LYS A 204 -9.90 22.24 13.55
C LYS A 204 -9.23 22.67 14.86
N THR A 205 -9.32 21.86 15.92
CA THR A 205 -8.68 22.16 17.22
C THR A 205 -7.26 21.62 17.36
N VAL A 206 -6.76 20.83 16.40
CA VAL A 206 -5.43 20.22 16.44
C VAL A 206 -4.42 21.13 15.73
N PRO A 207 -3.59 21.92 16.45
CA PRO A 207 -2.75 22.94 15.84
C PRO A 207 -1.60 22.39 14.99
N THR A 208 -1.24 21.11 15.18
CA THR A 208 -0.16 20.44 14.45
C THR A 208 -0.61 19.87 13.11
N ILE A 209 -1.91 19.90 12.80
CA ILE A 209 -2.46 19.38 11.55
C ILE A 209 -2.94 20.52 10.68
N ASN A 210 -2.42 20.61 9.46
CA ASN A 210 -2.88 21.55 8.45
C ASN A 210 -4.19 21.05 7.82
N TYR A 211 -5.28 21.09 8.60
CA TYR A 211 -6.60 20.66 8.17
C TYR A 211 -7.26 21.72 7.27
N ILE A 212 -7.58 21.34 6.03
CA ILE A 212 -8.14 22.24 5.02
C ILE A 212 -9.65 22.06 4.77
N GLY A 213 -10.31 21.21 5.57
CA GLY A 213 -11.76 20.98 5.45
C GLY A 213 -12.11 19.71 4.69
N TYR A 214 -13.16 19.80 3.87
CA TYR A 214 -13.71 18.69 3.11
C TYR A 214 -13.24 18.72 1.65
N LEU A 215 -13.21 17.55 1.02
CA LEU A 215 -13.09 17.41 -0.43
C LEU A 215 -14.05 16.37 -0.96
N GLU A 216 -14.49 16.55 -2.20
CA GLU A 216 -15.28 15.56 -2.92
C GLU A 216 -14.41 14.56 -3.68
N ALA A 217 -14.97 13.39 -4.01
CA ALA A 217 -14.22 12.28 -4.63
C ALA A 217 -13.65 12.61 -6.03
N ASN A 218 -14.33 13.47 -6.80
CA ASN A 218 -13.86 13.97 -8.09
C ASN A 218 -12.60 14.84 -7.97
N GLU A 219 -12.29 15.34 -6.78
CA GLU A 219 -11.16 16.23 -6.53
C GLU A 219 -9.90 15.48 -6.07
N LEU A 220 -10.02 14.19 -5.76
CA LEU A 220 -8.95 13.32 -5.27
C LEU A 220 -7.65 13.45 -6.07
N LEU A 221 -7.75 13.52 -7.40
CA LEU A 221 -6.59 13.55 -8.31
C LEU A 221 -6.20 14.96 -8.77
N THR A 222 -6.79 16.01 -8.21
CA THR A 222 -6.52 17.40 -8.65
C THR A 222 -5.26 18.00 -8.01
N GLY A 223 -4.87 17.51 -6.82
CA GLY A 223 -3.79 18.10 -6.02
C GLY A 223 -4.26 19.15 -5.01
N LYS A 224 -5.57 19.23 -4.73
CA LYS A 224 -6.13 20.08 -3.67
C LYS A 224 -5.69 19.67 -2.26
N THR A 225 -5.38 18.39 -2.04
CA THR A 225 -4.90 17.86 -0.75
C THR A 225 -3.68 16.95 -0.91
N ASP A 226 -2.91 16.85 0.17
CA ASP A 226 -1.74 15.97 0.27
C ASP A 226 -2.09 14.69 1.05
N VAL A 227 -3.10 14.77 1.93
CA VAL A 227 -3.69 13.64 2.66
C VAL A 227 -5.21 13.70 2.54
N LEU A 228 -5.84 12.62 2.09
CA LEU A 228 -7.29 12.46 2.09
C LEU A 228 -7.71 11.32 3.00
N VAL A 229 -8.55 11.64 3.98
CA VAL A 229 -9.04 10.69 4.98
C VAL A 229 -10.49 10.32 4.73
N CYS A 230 -10.80 9.03 4.84
CA CYS A 230 -12.13 8.46 4.70
C CYS A 230 -12.26 7.18 5.53
N ASP A 231 -13.48 6.70 5.71
CA ASP A 231 -13.71 5.34 6.21
C ASP A 231 -13.31 4.31 5.15
N GLY A 232 -13.01 3.08 5.59
CA GLY A 232 -12.47 2.07 4.70
C GLY A 232 -13.50 1.50 3.72
N PHE A 233 -14.82 1.61 3.96
CA PHE A 233 -15.81 1.26 2.95
C PHE A 233 -15.75 2.26 1.79
N THR A 234 -15.85 3.56 2.08
CA THR A 234 -15.82 4.62 1.08
C THR A 234 -14.48 4.66 0.33
N GLY A 235 -13.36 4.51 1.05
CA GLY A 235 -12.03 4.50 0.44
C GLY A 235 -11.79 3.30 -0.49
N ASN A 236 -12.22 2.09 -0.09
CA ASN A 236 -12.07 0.90 -0.92
C ASN A 236 -12.93 0.98 -2.19
N VAL A 237 -14.18 1.44 -2.07
CA VAL A 237 -15.05 1.68 -3.23
C VAL A 237 -14.41 2.69 -4.17
N THR A 238 -13.95 3.83 -3.64
CA THR A 238 -13.30 4.89 -4.41
C THR A 238 -12.06 4.38 -5.17
N LEU A 239 -11.19 3.64 -4.48
CA LEU A 239 -9.99 3.06 -5.07
C LEU A 239 -10.35 2.08 -6.20
N LYS A 240 -11.21 1.09 -5.93
CA LYS A 240 -11.59 0.08 -6.93
C LYS A 240 -12.32 0.67 -8.13
N THR A 241 -13.17 1.67 -7.93
CA THR A 241 -13.81 2.40 -9.04
C THR A 241 -12.75 3.06 -9.90
N MET A 242 -11.77 3.75 -9.30
CA MET A 242 -10.70 4.40 -10.04
C MET A 242 -9.83 3.40 -10.81
N GLU A 243 -9.44 2.27 -10.19
CA GLU A 243 -8.70 1.20 -10.85
C GLU A 243 -9.49 0.62 -12.04
N GLY A 244 -10.78 0.37 -11.87
CA GLY A 244 -11.67 -0.12 -12.93
C GLY A 244 -11.76 0.85 -14.11
N VAL A 245 -11.89 2.16 -13.84
CA VAL A 245 -11.89 3.20 -14.88
C VAL A 245 -10.56 3.24 -15.62
N VAL A 246 -9.42 3.18 -14.91
CA VAL A 246 -8.09 3.14 -15.53
C VAL A 246 -7.94 1.91 -16.42
N ARG A 247 -8.33 0.71 -15.95
CA ARG A 247 -8.29 -0.53 -16.73
C ARG A 247 -9.16 -0.44 -17.98
N MET A 248 -10.35 0.15 -17.89
CA MET A 248 -11.23 0.39 -19.04
C MET A 248 -10.57 1.33 -20.07
N PHE A 249 -9.99 2.46 -19.65
CA PHE A 249 -9.28 3.34 -20.59
C PHE A 249 -8.09 2.65 -21.26
N LEU A 250 -7.30 1.88 -20.49
CA LEU A 250 -6.17 1.12 -21.04
C LEU A 250 -6.63 0.03 -22.02
N SER A 251 -7.78 -0.61 -21.78
CA SER A 251 -8.33 -1.63 -22.69
C SER A 251 -8.85 -1.01 -23.99
N LEU A 252 -9.52 0.15 -23.94
CA LEU A 252 -9.94 0.90 -25.13
C LEU A 252 -8.75 1.35 -25.99
N LEU A 253 -7.65 1.76 -25.35
CA LEU A 253 -6.41 2.06 -26.06
C LEU A 253 -5.83 0.82 -26.74
N LYS A 254 -5.91 -0.37 -26.12
CA LYS A 254 -5.46 -1.63 -26.73
C LYS A 254 -6.36 -2.06 -27.90
N SER A 255 -7.69 -2.03 -27.73
CA SER A 255 -8.68 -2.58 -28.69
C SER A 255 -8.80 -1.78 -30.00
N GLN A 256 -8.51 -0.47 -30.00
CA GLN A 256 -8.45 0.32 -31.25
C GLN A 256 -7.21 0.00 -32.14
N GLY A 257 -6.58 -1.17 -31.97
CA GLY A 257 -5.36 -1.59 -32.65
C GLY A 257 -5.53 -2.51 -33.87
N GLU A 258 -6.72 -3.04 -34.15
CA GLU A 258 -6.89 -4.10 -35.17
C GLU A 258 -7.51 -3.62 -36.50
N GLY A 259 -7.81 -2.32 -36.65
CA GLY A 259 -8.40 -1.74 -37.85
C GLY A 259 -7.39 -1.02 -38.77
N LYS A 260 -7.16 -1.60 -39.96
CA LYS A 260 -6.56 -1.08 -41.23
C LYS A 260 -5.93 0.34 -41.26
N LYS A 261 -4.70 0.39 -41.82
CA LYS A 261 -3.97 1.56 -42.38
C LYS A 261 -3.99 2.83 -41.50
N ARG A 262 -3.31 2.82 -40.35
CA ARG A 262 -2.96 4.06 -39.62
C ARG A 262 -1.48 4.40 -39.78
N SER A 263 -1.24 5.69 -40.01
CA SER A 263 0.07 6.28 -40.22
C SER A 263 1.01 5.97 -39.04
N TRP A 264 2.26 5.61 -39.33
CA TRP A 264 3.27 5.16 -38.37
C TRP A 264 3.48 6.11 -37.17
N TRP A 265 3.25 7.42 -37.36
CA TRP A 265 3.34 8.42 -36.29
C TRP A 265 2.20 8.33 -35.26
N LEU A 266 1.00 7.87 -35.64
CA LEU A 266 -0.10 7.59 -34.68
C LEU A 266 0.23 6.38 -33.80
N LEU A 267 0.95 5.39 -34.33
CA LEU A 267 1.44 4.24 -33.54
C LEU A 267 2.52 4.66 -32.55
N LEU A 268 3.42 5.58 -32.94
CA LEU A 268 4.42 6.16 -32.03
C LEU A 268 3.76 7.03 -30.95
N LEU A 269 2.79 7.88 -31.31
CA LEU A 269 2.04 8.69 -30.35
C LEU A 269 1.25 7.80 -29.38
N LYS A 270 0.61 6.74 -29.88
CA LYS A 270 -0.09 5.74 -29.06
C LYS A 270 0.85 5.02 -28.11
N ARG A 271 2.01 4.54 -28.58
CA ARG A 271 3.03 3.91 -27.74
C ARG A 271 3.56 4.87 -26.67
N TRP A 272 3.75 6.13 -27.03
CA TRP A 272 4.17 7.17 -26.09
C TRP A 272 3.09 7.47 -25.05
N LEU A 273 1.83 7.63 -25.46
CA LEU A 273 0.67 7.82 -24.56
C LEU A 273 0.48 6.63 -23.63
N GLN A 274 0.50 5.39 -24.14
CA GLN A 274 0.43 4.18 -23.31
C GLN A 274 1.57 4.14 -22.31
N LYS A 275 2.82 4.38 -22.74
CA LYS A 275 3.99 4.36 -21.84
C LYS A 275 3.93 5.47 -20.79
N SER A 276 3.37 6.63 -21.13
CA SER A 276 3.17 7.75 -20.20
C SER A 276 2.07 7.46 -19.17
N LEU A 277 0.93 6.93 -19.63
CA LEU A 277 -0.19 6.52 -18.78
C LEU A 277 0.18 5.36 -17.86
N THR A 278 0.82 4.30 -18.38
CA THR A 278 1.26 3.18 -17.53
C THR A 278 2.30 3.64 -16.53
N ARG A 279 3.27 4.48 -16.89
CA ARG A 279 4.23 5.03 -15.91
C ARG A 279 3.57 5.84 -14.80
N ARG A 280 2.52 6.60 -15.11
CA ARG A 280 1.79 7.41 -14.11
C ARG A 280 0.88 6.55 -13.24
N PHE A 281 0.18 5.58 -13.81
CA PHE A 281 -0.84 4.79 -13.13
C PHE A 281 -0.42 3.36 -12.78
N SER A 282 0.84 2.97 -13.00
CA SER A 282 1.38 1.68 -12.56
C SER A 282 1.19 1.41 -11.06
N PRO A 283 1.23 2.42 -10.15
CA PRO A 283 0.92 2.20 -8.73
C PRO A 283 -0.55 1.82 -8.45
N LEU A 284 -1.43 2.00 -9.43
CA LEU A 284 -2.87 1.77 -9.36
C LEU A 284 -3.34 0.54 -10.14
N ASN A 285 -2.42 -0.26 -10.67
CA ASN A 285 -2.76 -1.52 -11.30
C ASN A 285 -2.06 -2.65 -10.53
N PRO A 286 -2.75 -3.29 -9.56
CA PRO A 286 -2.16 -4.36 -8.76
C PRO A 286 -1.95 -5.68 -9.54
N ASP A 287 -2.35 -5.75 -10.81
CA ASP A 287 -2.18 -6.91 -11.70
C ASP A 287 -1.20 -6.62 -12.86
#